data_AF-A0A936I671-F1
#
_entry.id   AF-A0A936I671-F1
#
_cell.length_a   1.000
_cell.length_b   1.000
_cell.length_c   1.000
_cell.angle_alpha   90.00
_cell.angle_beta   90.00
_cell.angle_gamma   90.00
#
_symmetry.space_group_name_H-M   'P 1'
#
loop_
_entity.id
_entity.type
_entity.pdbx_description
1 polymer ?
#
loop_
_entity_poly.entity_id
_entity_poly.type
_entity_poly.pdbx_seq_one_letter_code
_entity_poly.pdbx_strand_id
1 'polypeptide(L)'
;MTQPHPHTFHIPVMGLGYTIDTPIKVARFGISSVVSIIEDDLVERMREFHCKRAGLVYVPIPISDLDHRALRVTAYLNVLHLLVQRQLEVLQGEAFDPGSDIVKYFEMLPDGAASKASFAVMMNLPAGAEKMRLQQELRRAIRIGAIDVNIMSKIDRTNYTKEGEPLPAEYADAMAAFRGFANSVLCSSVVLSAGYNPRLYAYISQFDDFLPDAKGELRKKVVLKVSDLRSALIQGKILAKRGVWVSEFRIESGLNCGGHAFATDGVLLGPILQEFREKRKEVTLELFELCNRSLAEDGKHLLADATEIRITVQGGIGTFEEDRFLRTYYGMDGTGWGSPFLLVPEATNVDGHTLQQLATAKPEDYYMSWSSPLGIPFHNFRLSTSEAQRKARIAKDRPGGPCYKEFLSTDTEFTEVPICTASRQYQDLKIKQLKAKGLTESAYLKAYAAITEKDCLCEGLGASVLLKDGMTPAHKLEAVAICPGPTTAYFSKVVPLGTMLDHIYGRTSLLNTNQRPHMFINEIKLYVQYLGREIDEMKEVMSVKQQRYFEKFKSNLLHGIRYYEELLPVLQQAFQGKLEHIKADLDHYTQVVQGIAVPQVVVA
;
A
#
# COMPACT_ATOMS: atom_id res chain seq x y z
N MET A 1 15.32 5.29 24.86
CA MET A 1 14.02 5.55 24.17
C MET A 1 13.31 4.22 24.00
N THR A 2 12.17 4.02 24.65
CA THR A 2 11.31 2.84 24.44
C THR A 2 10.70 2.95 23.05
N GLN A 3 11.04 2.02 22.14
CA GLN A 3 10.41 1.98 20.83
C GLN A 3 8.90 1.74 20.99
N PRO A 4 8.02 2.59 20.46
CA PRO A 4 6.57 2.42 20.57
C PRO A 4 6.03 1.22 19.77
N HIS A 5 6.81 0.70 18.82
CA HIS A 5 6.47 -0.47 18.00
C HIS A 5 7.49 -1.60 18.22
N PRO A 6 7.06 -2.87 18.37
CA PRO A 6 7.98 -4.00 18.53
C PRO A 6 8.85 -4.27 17.30
N HIS A 7 8.36 -3.91 16.12
CA HIS A 7 9.03 -4.13 14.84
C HIS A 7 9.38 -2.81 14.15
N THR A 8 10.50 -2.83 13.43
CA THR A 8 10.97 -1.73 12.56
C THR A 8 10.30 -1.71 11.18
N PHE A 9 9.38 -2.64 10.92
CA PHE A 9 8.65 -2.73 9.66
C PHE A 9 7.14 -2.86 9.90
N HIS A 10 6.36 -2.69 8.84
CA HIS A 10 4.92 -2.97 8.81
C HIS A 10 4.51 -3.65 7.49
N ILE A 11 3.34 -4.29 7.51
CA ILE A 11 2.73 -4.87 6.30
C ILE A 11 1.75 -3.82 5.72
N PRO A 12 2.05 -3.20 4.57
CA PRO A 12 1.18 -2.21 3.97
C PRO A 12 -0.06 -2.87 3.36
N VAL A 13 -1.03 -2.05 2.97
CA VAL A 13 -2.23 -2.52 2.26
C VAL A 13 -1.81 -3.16 0.93
N MET A 14 -2.37 -4.33 0.63
CA MET A 14 -2.15 -5.02 -0.65
C MET A 14 -3.50 -5.36 -1.26
N GLY A 15 -3.87 -4.65 -2.32
CA GLY A 15 -5.18 -4.82 -2.97
C GLY A 15 -6.37 -4.62 -2.00
N LEU A 16 -7.48 -5.30 -2.30
CA LEU A 16 -8.69 -5.24 -1.50
C LEU A 16 -8.74 -6.40 -0.48
N GLY A 17 -8.46 -7.63 -0.92
CA GLY A 17 -8.62 -8.83 -0.11
C GLY A 17 -7.35 -9.43 0.50
N TYR A 18 -6.16 -9.08 -0.01
CA TYR A 18 -4.94 -9.79 0.41
C TYR A 18 -4.55 -9.52 1.85
N THR A 19 -4.90 -8.34 2.39
CA THR A 19 -4.64 -7.98 3.79
C THR A 19 -5.90 -7.79 4.64
N ILE A 20 -7.08 -8.19 4.14
CA ILE A 20 -8.37 -7.86 4.77
C ILE A 20 -8.48 -8.35 6.22
N ASP A 21 -7.84 -9.48 6.55
CA ASP A 21 -7.80 -10.11 7.86
C ASP A 21 -6.37 -10.32 8.40
N THR A 22 -5.34 -9.74 7.76
CA THR A 22 -3.94 -9.82 8.21
C THR A 22 -3.78 -9.45 9.68
N PRO A 23 -4.47 -8.44 10.24
CA PRO A 23 -4.38 -8.14 11.67
C PRO A 23 -4.71 -9.33 12.59
N ILE A 24 -5.73 -10.14 12.27
CA ILE A 24 -6.07 -11.36 13.05
C ILE A 24 -4.93 -12.38 13.00
N LYS A 25 -4.13 -12.37 11.93
CA LYS A 25 -3.06 -13.34 11.73
C LYS A 25 -1.77 -12.94 12.42
N VAL A 26 -1.43 -11.65 12.41
CA VAL A 26 -0.08 -11.18 12.79
C VAL A 26 -0.04 -10.20 13.96
N ALA A 27 -1.15 -9.55 14.33
CA ALA A 27 -1.13 -8.49 15.34
C ALA A 27 -0.71 -9.02 16.72
N ARG A 28 -1.05 -10.25 17.09
CA ARG A 28 -0.59 -10.87 18.35
C ARG A 28 0.94 -10.98 18.43
N PHE A 29 1.63 -10.97 17.30
CA PHE A 29 3.09 -10.97 17.21
C PHE A 29 3.71 -9.57 17.21
N GLY A 30 2.93 -8.51 17.43
CA GLY A 30 3.41 -7.13 17.42
C GLY A 30 3.51 -6.49 16.03
N ILE A 31 3.18 -7.22 14.96
CA ILE A 31 3.34 -6.76 13.58
C ILE A 31 2.13 -5.91 13.18
N SER A 32 2.38 -4.65 12.85
CA SER A 32 1.34 -3.73 12.38
C SER A 32 0.99 -3.99 10.92
N SER A 33 -0.29 -3.91 10.57
CA SER A 33 -0.77 -4.18 9.20
C SER A 33 -1.94 -3.30 8.81
N VAL A 34 -2.16 -3.14 7.50
CA VAL A 34 -3.19 -2.24 6.96
C VAL A 34 -4.29 -3.01 6.21
N VAL A 35 -5.54 -2.72 6.54
CA VAL A 35 -6.75 -3.30 5.95
C VAL A 35 -7.38 -2.32 4.96
N SER A 36 -7.70 -2.71 3.74
CA SER A 36 -8.55 -1.88 2.86
C SER A 36 -10.00 -1.98 3.28
N ILE A 37 -10.68 -0.84 3.45
CA ILE A 37 -12.08 -0.78 3.92
C ILE A 37 -13.04 -0.12 2.93
N ILE A 38 -12.60 0.05 1.68
CA ILE A 38 -13.41 0.73 0.64
C ILE A 38 -14.51 -0.18 0.05
N GLU A 39 -14.28 -1.50 0.06
CA GLU A 39 -15.17 -2.49 -0.56
C GLU A 39 -16.03 -3.15 0.51
N ASP A 40 -17.19 -2.56 0.79
CA ASP A 40 -18.02 -2.94 1.94
C ASP A 40 -18.65 -4.33 1.82
N ASP A 41 -18.89 -4.85 0.60
CA ASP A 41 -19.39 -6.22 0.42
C ASP A 41 -18.37 -7.25 0.89
N LEU A 42 -17.10 -7.14 0.48
CA LEU A 42 -16.04 -8.00 0.99
C LEU A 42 -15.88 -7.85 2.51
N VAL A 43 -15.93 -6.63 3.03
CA VAL A 43 -15.89 -6.37 4.49
C VAL A 43 -17.00 -7.12 5.22
N GLU A 44 -18.24 -7.06 4.73
CA GLU A 44 -19.39 -7.75 5.33
C GLU A 44 -19.27 -9.27 5.25
N ARG A 45 -18.79 -9.79 4.11
CA ARG A 45 -18.57 -11.22 3.93
C ARG A 45 -17.47 -11.76 4.83
N MET A 46 -16.38 -11.01 4.99
CA MET A 46 -15.31 -11.37 5.93
C MET A 46 -15.78 -11.26 7.38
N ARG A 47 -16.66 -10.30 7.70
CA ARG A 47 -17.30 -10.22 9.01
C ARG A 47 -18.12 -11.47 9.30
N GLU A 48 -18.98 -11.89 8.37
CA GLU A 48 -19.75 -13.13 8.49
C GLU A 48 -18.86 -14.34 8.72
N PHE A 49 -17.82 -14.50 7.89
CA PHE A 49 -16.85 -15.60 7.98
C PHE A 49 -16.19 -15.65 9.37
N HIS A 50 -15.65 -14.53 9.84
CA HIS A 50 -14.96 -14.48 11.13
C HIS A 50 -15.91 -14.62 12.32
N CYS A 51 -17.12 -14.06 12.25
CA CYS A 51 -18.13 -14.27 13.28
C CYS A 51 -18.47 -15.75 13.42
N LYS A 52 -18.76 -16.44 12.31
CA LYS A 52 -19.05 -17.89 12.29
C LYS A 52 -17.88 -18.70 12.85
N ARG A 53 -16.65 -18.42 12.40
CA ARG A 53 -15.45 -19.13 12.85
C ARG A 53 -15.16 -18.95 14.35
N ALA A 54 -15.49 -17.78 14.89
CA ALA A 54 -15.24 -17.45 16.30
C ALA A 54 -16.45 -17.70 17.23
N GLY A 55 -17.55 -18.27 16.71
CA GLY A 55 -18.78 -18.49 17.48
C GLY A 55 -19.45 -17.19 17.94
N LEU A 56 -19.27 -16.09 17.22
CA LEU A 56 -19.91 -14.81 17.50
C LEU A 56 -21.28 -14.73 16.79
N VAL A 57 -22.22 -14.03 17.42
CA VAL A 57 -23.50 -13.71 16.77
C VAL A 57 -23.25 -12.83 15.55
N TYR A 58 -23.79 -13.25 14.41
CA TYR A 58 -23.76 -12.49 13.16
C TYR A 58 -25.18 -12.08 12.79
N VAL A 59 -25.39 -10.77 12.71
CA VAL A 59 -26.60 -10.16 12.14
C VAL A 59 -26.19 -9.43 10.86
N PRO A 60 -26.74 -9.80 9.69
CA PRO A 60 -26.42 -9.15 8.42
C PRO A 60 -26.85 -7.67 8.43
N ILE A 61 -26.02 -6.81 7.83
CA ILE A 61 -26.37 -5.42 7.54
C ILE A 61 -26.75 -5.35 6.06
N PRO A 62 -28.04 -5.20 5.71
CA PRO A 62 -28.50 -5.30 4.32
C PRO A 62 -28.14 -4.03 3.52
N ILE A 63 -27.90 -4.18 2.22
CA ILE A 63 -27.63 -3.06 1.29
C ILE A 63 -28.81 -2.06 1.24
N SER A 64 -30.02 -2.50 1.61
CA SER A 64 -31.19 -1.63 1.70
C SER A 64 -31.12 -0.62 2.85
N ASP A 65 -30.23 -0.81 3.82
CA ASP A 65 -29.95 0.18 4.85
C ASP A 65 -29.17 1.35 4.22
N LEU A 66 -29.65 2.57 4.46
CA LEU A 66 -29.08 3.78 3.87
C LEU A 66 -27.60 3.95 4.26
N ASP A 67 -27.22 3.57 5.47
CA ASP A 67 -25.85 3.70 5.98
C ASP A 67 -25.10 2.35 6.07
N HIS A 68 -25.50 1.36 5.27
CA HIS A 68 -24.92 0.01 5.33
C HIS A 68 -23.38 0.03 5.22
N ARG A 69 -22.79 0.89 4.38
CA ARG A 69 -21.33 0.95 4.19
C ARG A 69 -20.60 1.30 5.48
N ALA A 70 -20.98 2.39 6.15
CA ALA A 70 -20.33 2.78 7.40
C ALA A 70 -20.59 1.74 8.50
N LEU A 71 -21.83 1.23 8.60
CA LEU A 71 -22.20 0.23 9.59
C LEU A 71 -21.43 -1.09 9.42
N ARG A 72 -21.27 -1.58 8.18
CA ARG A 72 -20.49 -2.79 7.86
C ARG A 72 -19.03 -2.62 8.24
N VAL A 73 -18.43 -1.48 7.87
CA VAL A 73 -17.04 -1.16 8.22
C VAL A 73 -16.86 -1.08 9.73
N THR A 74 -17.71 -0.35 10.46
CA THR A 74 -17.66 -0.28 11.92
C THR A 74 -17.77 -1.66 12.55
N ALA A 75 -18.77 -2.45 12.16
CA ALA A 75 -19.00 -3.77 12.72
C ALA A 75 -17.83 -4.72 12.45
N TYR A 76 -17.25 -4.69 11.24
CA TYR A 76 -16.11 -5.52 10.90
C TYR A 76 -14.86 -5.17 11.71
N LEU A 77 -14.51 -3.88 11.78
CA LEU A 77 -13.35 -3.42 12.54
C LEU A 77 -13.47 -3.73 14.03
N ASN A 78 -14.69 -3.69 14.58
CA ASN A 78 -14.96 -4.11 15.96
C ASN A 78 -14.77 -5.63 16.14
N VAL A 79 -15.14 -6.45 15.16
CA VAL A 79 -14.83 -7.89 15.16
C VAL A 79 -13.32 -8.13 15.11
N LEU A 80 -12.58 -7.43 14.23
CA LEU A 80 -11.12 -7.53 14.19
C LEU A 80 -10.48 -7.20 15.54
N HIS A 81 -10.91 -6.10 16.15
CA HIS A 81 -10.46 -5.68 17.47
C HIS A 81 -10.68 -6.76 18.52
N LEU A 82 -11.91 -7.26 18.62
CA LEU A 82 -12.29 -8.29 19.61
C LEU A 82 -11.43 -9.56 19.45
N LEU A 83 -11.24 -10.02 18.22
CA LEU A 83 -10.46 -11.23 17.96
C LEU A 83 -8.98 -11.05 18.32
N VAL A 84 -8.40 -9.90 18.01
CA VAL A 84 -7.00 -9.59 18.38
C VAL A 84 -6.85 -9.45 19.91
N GLN A 85 -7.81 -8.85 20.61
CA GLN A 85 -7.78 -8.79 22.08
C GLN A 85 -7.85 -10.18 22.72
N ARG A 86 -8.74 -11.06 22.24
CA ARG A 86 -8.80 -12.46 22.71
C ARG A 86 -7.49 -13.20 22.47
N GLN A 87 -6.86 -12.99 21.31
CA GLN A 87 -5.55 -13.59 21.01
C GLN A 87 -4.44 -13.09 21.94
N LEU A 88 -4.47 -11.80 22.31
CA LEU A 88 -3.51 -11.24 23.27
C LEU A 88 -3.67 -11.88 24.65
N GLU A 89 -4.90 -12.04 25.13
CA GLU A 89 -5.17 -12.71 26.42
C GLU A 89 -4.66 -14.15 26.43
N VAL A 90 -4.91 -14.90 25.36
CA VAL A 90 -4.38 -16.26 25.18
C VAL A 90 -2.85 -16.24 25.20
N LEU A 91 -2.22 -15.40 24.38
CA LEU A 91 -0.77 -15.29 24.27
C LEU A 91 -0.11 -14.97 25.63
N GLN A 92 -0.67 -14.04 26.40
CA GLN A 92 -0.16 -13.69 27.73
C GLN A 92 -0.32 -14.82 28.75
N GLY A 93 -1.31 -15.69 28.58
CA GLY A 93 -1.55 -16.86 29.42
C GLY A 93 -0.66 -18.07 29.09
N GLU A 94 0.02 -18.09 27.94
CA GLU A 94 0.83 -19.23 27.51
C GLU A 94 2.05 -19.49 28.42
N ALA A 95 2.45 -20.76 28.44
CA ALA A 95 3.74 -21.18 28.95
C ALA A 95 4.85 -20.84 27.93
N PHE A 96 6.04 -20.52 28.44
CA PHE A 96 7.22 -20.24 27.62
C PHE A 96 7.89 -21.55 27.15
N ASP A 97 7.08 -22.46 26.59
CA ASP A 97 7.55 -23.74 26.06
C ASP A 97 7.99 -23.58 24.59
N PRO A 98 9.06 -24.26 24.15
CA PRO A 98 9.51 -24.18 22.76
C PRO A 98 8.38 -24.46 21.75
N GLY A 99 8.20 -23.56 20.78
CA GLY A 99 7.16 -23.65 19.76
C GLY A 99 5.80 -23.04 20.12
N SER A 100 5.60 -22.57 21.36
CA SER A 100 4.43 -21.77 21.72
C SER A 100 4.43 -20.40 21.02
N ASP A 101 3.26 -19.78 20.88
CA ASP A 101 3.16 -18.49 20.20
C ASP A 101 3.83 -17.38 21.03
N ILE A 102 3.85 -17.46 22.36
CA ILE A 102 4.59 -16.52 23.22
C ILE A 102 6.09 -16.62 23.01
N VAL A 103 6.65 -17.83 22.79
CA VAL A 103 8.06 -17.99 22.43
C VAL A 103 8.31 -17.40 21.04
N LYS A 104 7.47 -17.72 20.05
CA LYS A 104 7.57 -17.15 18.70
C LYS A 104 7.52 -15.63 18.70
N TYR A 105 6.69 -15.00 19.55
CA TYR A 105 6.62 -13.55 19.70
C TYR A 105 8.01 -12.96 19.94
N PHE A 106 8.73 -13.46 20.96
CA PHE A 106 10.04 -12.93 21.32
C PHE A 106 11.14 -13.32 20.32
N GLU A 107 11.07 -14.53 19.76
CA GLU A 107 12.00 -14.97 18.72
C GLU A 107 11.91 -14.12 17.45
N MET A 108 10.71 -13.67 17.09
CA MET A 108 10.45 -12.85 15.90
C MET A 108 10.86 -11.37 16.05
N LEU A 109 11.07 -10.87 17.27
CA LEU A 109 11.53 -9.50 17.49
C LEU A 109 12.91 -9.23 16.86
N PRO A 110 13.23 -7.97 16.52
CA PRO A 110 14.58 -7.60 16.08
C PRO A 110 15.62 -7.89 17.16
N ASP A 111 16.85 -8.25 16.76
CA ASP A 111 17.92 -8.62 17.69
C ASP A 111 18.32 -7.50 18.66
N GLY A 112 18.13 -6.24 18.26
CA GLY A 112 18.35 -5.08 19.13
C GLY A 112 17.23 -4.79 20.14
N ALA A 113 16.14 -5.57 20.17
CA ALA A 113 15.02 -5.34 21.09
C ALA A 113 15.39 -5.76 22.53
N ALA A 114 15.22 -4.85 23.48
CA ALA A 114 15.47 -5.12 24.89
C ALA A 114 14.66 -6.32 25.42
N SER A 115 13.40 -6.45 24.99
CA SER A 115 12.53 -7.58 25.36
C SER A 115 13.01 -8.92 24.83
N LYS A 116 13.65 -8.97 23.64
CA LYS A 116 14.26 -10.20 23.11
C LYS A 116 15.48 -10.61 23.93
N ALA A 117 16.32 -9.65 24.32
CA ALA A 117 17.45 -9.90 25.21
C ALA A 117 16.98 -10.42 26.59
N SER A 118 15.98 -9.77 27.20
CA SER A 118 15.39 -10.23 28.46
C SER A 118 14.76 -11.62 28.34
N PHE A 119 14.13 -11.94 27.21
CA PHE A 119 13.61 -13.27 26.91
C PHE A 119 14.71 -14.33 26.87
N ALA A 120 15.83 -14.07 26.18
CA ALA A 120 16.96 -14.98 26.14
C ALA A 120 17.57 -15.25 27.53
N VAL A 121 17.64 -14.24 28.39
CA VAL A 121 18.04 -14.41 29.80
C VAL A 121 17.05 -15.30 30.54
N MET A 122 15.74 -15.03 30.43
CA MET A 122 14.69 -15.81 31.08
C MET A 122 14.73 -17.29 30.68
N MET A 123 14.97 -17.60 29.40
CA MET A 123 15.05 -18.98 28.92
C MET A 123 16.20 -19.77 29.54
N ASN A 124 17.33 -19.11 29.81
CA ASN A 124 18.53 -19.74 30.39
C ASN A 124 18.51 -19.85 31.92
N LEU A 125 17.55 -19.22 32.60
CA LEU A 125 17.42 -19.36 34.06
C LEU A 125 16.82 -20.72 34.46
N PRO A 126 17.29 -21.30 35.58
CA PRO A 126 16.63 -22.45 36.19
C PRO A 126 15.23 -22.08 36.71
N ALA A 127 14.41 -23.09 37.00
CA ALA A 127 13.11 -22.86 37.63
C ALA A 127 13.30 -22.18 39.00
N GLY A 128 12.56 -21.10 39.25
CA GLY A 128 12.66 -20.33 40.48
C GLY A 128 11.96 -18.97 40.41
N ALA A 129 12.00 -18.23 41.52
CA ALA A 129 11.34 -16.92 41.66
C ALA A 129 11.79 -15.90 40.61
N GLU A 130 13.08 -15.91 40.24
CA GLU A 130 13.63 -14.98 39.25
C GLU A 130 13.09 -15.25 37.83
N LYS A 131 13.03 -16.52 37.40
CA LYS A 131 12.43 -16.89 36.12
C LYS A 131 10.96 -16.50 36.07
N MET A 132 10.20 -16.76 37.15
CA MET A 132 8.79 -16.36 37.25
C MET A 132 8.61 -14.83 37.18
N ARG A 133 9.49 -14.06 37.83
CA ARG A 133 9.48 -12.59 37.74
C ARG A 133 9.70 -12.11 36.30
N LEU A 134 10.73 -12.60 35.62
CA LEU A 134 11.01 -12.21 34.23
C LEU A 134 9.89 -12.62 33.27
N GLN A 135 9.29 -13.80 33.46
CA GLN A 135 8.12 -14.21 32.67
C GLN A 135 6.95 -13.24 32.82
N GLN A 136 6.67 -12.76 34.05
CA GLN A 136 5.62 -11.76 34.29
C GLN A 136 5.96 -10.40 33.66
N GLU A 137 7.21 -9.97 33.73
CA GLU A 137 7.67 -8.73 33.08
C GLU A 137 7.55 -8.82 31.55
N LEU A 138 7.96 -9.95 30.96
CA LEU A 138 7.85 -10.20 29.52
C LEU A 138 6.39 -10.21 29.07
N ARG A 139 5.47 -10.88 29.80
CA ARG A 139 4.03 -10.88 29.50
C ARG A 139 3.45 -9.45 29.48
N ARG A 140 3.85 -8.60 30.43
CA ARG A 140 3.43 -7.18 30.50
C ARG A 140 4.06 -6.31 29.41
N ALA A 141 5.21 -6.73 28.88
CA ALA A 141 5.92 -6.03 27.81
C ALA A 141 5.40 -6.37 26.40
N ILE A 142 4.56 -7.40 26.25
CA ILE A 142 3.92 -7.73 24.97
C ILE A 142 3.10 -6.54 24.47
N ARG A 143 3.23 -6.24 23.18
CA ARG A 143 2.46 -5.21 22.48
C ARG A 143 1.92 -5.82 21.19
N ILE A 144 0.65 -5.58 20.92
CA ILE A 144 0.04 -5.99 19.65
C ILE A 144 0.39 -5.03 18.53
N GLY A 145 0.38 -5.53 17.31
CA GLY A 145 0.46 -4.72 16.11
C GLY A 145 -0.81 -3.91 15.89
N ALA A 146 -0.66 -2.73 15.27
CA ALA A 146 -1.79 -1.87 14.94
C ALA A 146 -2.67 -2.49 13.84
N ILE A 147 -3.98 -2.25 13.96
CA ILE A 147 -5.00 -2.53 12.95
C ILE A 147 -5.26 -1.22 12.20
N ASP A 148 -4.32 -0.83 11.34
CA ASP A 148 -4.50 0.37 10.53
C ASP A 148 -5.45 0.07 9.36
N VAL A 149 -6.10 1.11 8.84
CA VAL A 149 -7.01 0.98 7.69
C VAL A 149 -6.55 1.85 6.53
N ASN A 150 -6.87 1.48 5.30
CA ASN A 150 -6.62 2.29 4.11
C ASN A 150 -7.93 2.68 3.41
N ILE A 151 -7.96 3.95 2.99
CA ILE A 151 -8.98 4.51 2.12
C ILE A 151 -8.28 5.18 0.95
N MET A 152 -8.72 4.86 -0.27
CA MET A 152 -8.31 5.59 -1.47
C MET A 152 -9.20 6.83 -1.59
N SER A 153 -8.69 7.99 -1.17
CA SER A 153 -9.49 9.20 -0.93
C SER A 153 -10.27 9.68 -2.16
N LYS A 154 -9.79 9.41 -3.38
CA LYS A 154 -10.45 9.81 -4.64
C LYS A 154 -11.50 8.81 -5.14
N ILE A 155 -11.55 7.61 -4.57
CA ILE A 155 -12.62 6.64 -4.86
C ILE A 155 -13.80 6.99 -3.96
N ASP A 156 -14.51 8.05 -4.32
CA ASP A 156 -15.53 8.70 -3.49
C ASP A 156 -16.81 8.95 -4.30
N ARG A 157 -17.33 7.88 -4.89
CA ARG A 157 -18.50 7.91 -5.77
C ARG A 157 -19.72 8.42 -5.01
N THR A 158 -20.47 9.32 -5.65
CA THR A 158 -21.80 9.74 -5.17
C THR A 158 -22.77 8.58 -5.28
N ASN A 159 -23.40 8.24 -4.16
CA ASN A 159 -24.47 7.24 -4.10
C ASN A 159 -25.84 7.91 -4.26
N TYR A 160 -26.85 7.15 -4.68
CA TYR A 160 -28.19 7.66 -5.03
C TYR A 160 -29.28 6.91 -4.27
N THR A 161 -30.42 7.55 -4.03
CA THR A 161 -31.63 6.91 -3.50
C THR A 161 -32.24 5.94 -4.53
N LYS A 162 -33.26 5.18 -4.12
CA LYS A 162 -33.99 4.30 -5.05
C LYS A 162 -34.71 5.07 -6.15
N GLU A 163 -35.07 6.32 -5.87
CA GLU A 163 -35.74 7.25 -6.77
C GLU A 163 -34.75 7.94 -7.73
N GLY A 164 -33.44 7.74 -7.55
CA GLY A 164 -32.39 8.29 -8.42
C GLY A 164 -31.83 9.63 -7.95
N GLU A 165 -32.17 10.10 -6.75
CA GLU A 165 -31.68 11.37 -6.22
C GLU A 165 -30.30 11.20 -5.55
N PRO A 166 -29.35 12.14 -5.73
CA PRO A 166 -28.03 12.04 -5.12
C PRO A 166 -28.14 12.15 -3.59
N LEU A 167 -27.49 11.22 -2.89
CA LEU A 167 -27.36 11.28 -1.44
C LEU A 167 -26.38 12.37 -0.99
N PRO A 168 -26.50 12.86 0.26
CA PRO A 168 -25.51 13.75 0.86
C PRO A 168 -24.08 13.17 0.79
N ALA A 169 -23.08 14.07 0.78
CA ALA A 169 -21.69 13.69 0.52
C ALA A 169 -21.12 12.68 1.53
N GLU A 170 -21.62 12.66 2.77
CA GLU A 170 -21.22 11.70 3.79
C GLU A 170 -21.59 10.24 3.45
N TYR A 171 -22.51 10.01 2.51
CA TYR A 171 -22.86 8.68 2.01
C TYR A 171 -22.02 8.25 0.81
N ALA A 172 -21.11 9.09 0.31
CA ALA A 172 -20.16 8.70 -0.73
C ALA A 172 -19.17 7.64 -0.21
N ASP A 173 -18.61 6.84 -1.12
CA ASP A 173 -17.89 5.60 -0.76
C ASP A 173 -16.73 5.82 0.23
N ALA A 174 -15.83 6.79 -0.03
CA ALA A 174 -14.69 7.05 0.85
C ALA A 174 -15.12 7.70 2.17
N MET A 175 -16.13 8.58 2.11
CA MET A 175 -16.69 9.27 3.28
C MET A 175 -17.38 8.29 4.23
N ALA A 176 -18.17 7.35 3.71
CA ALA A 176 -18.85 6.33 4.48
C ALA A 176 -17.86 5.32 5.08
N ALA A 177 -16.86 4.87 4.31
CA ALA A 177 -15.79 4.02 4.82
C ALA A 177 -15.01 4.72 5.96
N PHE A 178 -14.70 6.00 5.79
CA PHE A 178 -14.04 6.80 6.84
C PHE A 178 -14.90 6.92 8.09
N ARG A 179 -16.18 7.28 7.97
CA ARG A 179 -17.12 7.30 9.11
C ARG A 179 -17.17 5.97 9.82
N GLY A 180 -17.21 4.87 9.06
CA GLY A 180 -17.18 3.51 9.60
C GLY A 180 -15.93 3.25 10.48
N PHE A 181 -14.75 3.69 10.03
CA PHE A 181 -13.52 3.63 10.81
C PHE A 181 -13.54 4.55 12.03
N ALA A 182 -13.97 5.80 11.86
CA ALA A 182 -14.06 6.79 12.93
C ALA A 182 -14.95 6.28 14.08
N ASN A 183 -16.09 5.66 13.76
CA ASN A 183 -17.04 5.10 14.72
C ASN A 183 -16.64 3.73 15.31
N SER A 184 -15.57 3.12 14.80
CA SER A 184 -15.07 1.83 15.33
C SER A 184 -14.35 2.00 16.66
N VAL A 185 -14.23 0.91 17.43
CA VAL A 185 -13.54 0.93 18.73
C VAL A 185 -12.01 1.00 18.62
N LEU A 186 -11.45 0.91 17.42
CA LEU A 186 -10.00 0.87 17.20
C LEU A 186 -9.29 2.14 17.69
N CYS A 187 -8.11 1.98 18.27
CA CYS A 187 -7.16 3.08 18.50
C CYS A 187 -5.99 2.91 17.52
N SER A 188 -6.18 3.35 16.27
CA SER A 188 -5.25 3.09 15.17
C SER A 188 -5.29 4.21 14.12
N SER A 189 -4.61 4.00 12.98
CA SER A 189 -4.45 5.01 11.96
C SER A 189 -5.29 4.74 10.71
N VAL A 190 -5.78 5.80 10.08
CA VAL A 190 -6.24 5.77 8.69
C VAL A 190 -5.11 6.21 7.76
N VAL A 191 -4.79 5.35 6.81
CA VAL A 191 -3.86 5.62 5.70
C VAL A 191 -4.65 6.19 4.54
N LEU A 192 -4.45 7.47 4.24
CA LEU A 192 -5.07 8.13 3.10
C LEU A 192 -4.16 7.97 1.87
N SER A 193 -4.69 7.33 0.83
CA SER A 193 -3.99 7.08 -0.43
C SER A 193 -4.73 7.68 -1.63
N ALA A 194 -4.13 7.60 -2.83
CA ALA A 194 -4.69 8.11 -4.08
C ALA A 194 -4.90 9.64 -4.13
N GLY A 195 -4.21 10.40 -3.28
CA GLY A 195 -4.16 11.87 -3.31
C GLY A 195 -5.26 12.55 -2.49
N TYR A 196 -5.29 13.88 -2.59
CA TYR A 196 -6.17 14.75 -1.81
C TYR A 196 -7.65 14.68 -2.25
N ASN A 197 -8.56 14.59 -1.27
CA ASN A 197 -10.00 14.81 -1.44
C ASN A 197 -10.45 15.91 -0.45
N PRO A 198 -10.87 17.10 -0.94
CA PRO A 198 -11.30 18.20 -0.09
C PRO A 198 -12.44 17.87 0.87
N ARG A 199 -13.43 17.10 0.41
CA ARG A 199 -14.62 16.75 1.22
C ARG A 199 -14.21 15.87 2.39
N LEU A 200 -13.43 14.83 2.11
CA LEU A 200 -12.94 13.91 3.14
C LEU A 200 -12.06 14.63 4.17
N TYR A 201 -11.16 15.51 3.75
CA TYR A 201 -10.26 16.22 4.67
C TYR A 201 -11.02 17.18 5.59
N ALA A 202 -12.07 17.83 5.07
CA ALA A 202 -12.96 18.64 5.90
C ALA A 202 -13.83 17.78 6.83
N TYR A 203 -14.15 16.55 6.43
CA TYR A 203 -14.95 15.65 7.24
C TYR A 203 -14.19 15.08 8.42
N ILE A 204 -12.88 14.81 8.29
CA ILE A 204 -12.04 14.27 9.36
C ILE A 204 -12.09 15.14 10.62
N SER A 205 -12.03 16.46 10.47
CA SER A 205 -12.03 17.40 11.61
C SER A 205 -13.37 17.46 12.37
N GLN A 206 -14.42 16.81 11.88
CA GLN A 206 -15.72 16.74 12.56
C GLN A 206 -15.77 15.64 13.63
N PHE A 207 -14.73 14.80 13.73
CA PHE A 207 -14.68 13.67 14.65
C PHE A 207 -13.67 13.93 15.77
N ASP A 208 -14.16 14.04 17.00
CA ASP A 208 -13.33 14.37 18.18
C ASP A 208 -12.19 13.35 18.42
N ASP A 209 -12.38 12.09 18.03
CA ASP A 209 -11.36 11.03 18.12
C ASP A 209 -10.09 11.30 17.28
N PHE A 210 -10.14 12.25 16.33
CA PHE A 210 -9.00 12.73 15.54
C PHE A 210 -8.40 14.05 16.05
N LEU A 211 -8.97 14.60 17.12
CA LEU A 211 -8.47 15.76 17.83
C LEU A 211 -7.81 15.31 19.15
N PRO A 212 -6.85 16.06 19.68
CA PRO A 212 -6.24 15.72 20.95
C PRO A 212 -7.25 15.74 22.10
N ASP A 213 -7.10 14.81 23.03
CA ASP A 213 -7.85 14.80 24.29
C ASP A 213 -7.24 15.76 25.33
N ALA A 214 -7.75 15.73 26.56
CA ALA A 214 -7.26 16.57 27.65
C ALA A 214 -5.77 16.33 28.03
N LYS A 215 -5.17 15.22 27.60
CA LYS A 215 -3.74 14.91 27.76
C LYS A 215 -2.91 15.27 26.54
N GLY A 216 -3.54 15.78 25.49
CA GLY A 216 -2.89 16.04 24.20
C GLY A 216 -2.68 14.77 23.37
N GLU A 217 -3.37 13.67 23.68
CA GLU A 217 -3.21 12.38 23.02
C GLU A 217 -4.27 12.16 21.93
N LEU A 218 -3.89 11.46 20.86
CA LEU A 218 -4.77 11.14 19.73
C LEU A 218 -5.20 9.68 19.79
N ARG A 219 -6.52 9.45 19.76
CA ARG A 219 -7.09 8.10 19.69
C ARG A 219 -7.04 7.52 18.28
N LYS A 220 -7.40 8.33 17.27
CA LYS A 220 -7.31 8.00 15.85
C LYS A 220 -6.25 8.89 15.21
N LYS A 221 -5.48 8.31 14.28
CA LYS A 221 -4.33 8.97 13.66
C LYS A 221 -4.48 9.04 12.14
N VAL A 222 -3.89 10.06 11.52
CA VAL A 222 -3.80 10.17 10.07
C VAL A 222 -2.40 9.83 9.58
N VAL A 223 -2.32 8.91 8.63
CA VAL A 223 -1.11 8.59 7.86
C VAL A 223 -1.32 9.07 6.43
N LEU A 224 -0.44 9.92 5.92
CA LEU A 224 -0.48 10.38 4.53
C LEU A 224 0.52 9.60 3.69
N LYS A 225 0.00 8.90 2.67
CA LYS A 225 0.82 8.22 1.66
C LYS A 225 1.28 9.24 0.62
N VAL A 226 2.59 9.47 0.50
CA VAL A 226 3.17 10.59 -0.26
C VAL A 226 4.32 10.15 -1.16
N SER A 227 4.51 10.90 -2.23
CA SER A 227 5.59 10.69 -3.21
C SER A 227 6.76 11.66 -3.04
N ASP A 228 6.55 12.80 -2.36
CA ASP A 228 7.54 13.86 -2.22
C ASP A 228 7.18 14.80 -1.05
N LEU A 229 8.15 15.61 -0.61
CA LEU A 229 7.98 16.51 0.53
C LEU A 229 6.95 17.61 0.25
N ARG A 230 6.88 18.11 -0.98
CA ARG A 230 5.94 19.17 -1.36
C ARG A 230 4.50 18.71 -1.15
N SER A 231 4.15 17.52 -1.64
CA SER A 231 2.85 16.90 -1.47
C SER A 231 2.52 16.67 0.01
N ALA A 232 3.50 16.19 0.78
CA ALA A 232 3.38 16.02 2.23
C ALA A 232 3.06 17.33 2.95
N LEU A 233 3.82 18.40 2.68
CA LEU A 233 3.61 19.71 3.29
C LEU A 233 2.28 20.34 2.90
N ILE A 234 1.88 20.28 1.63
CA ILE A 234 0.60 20.84 1.17
C ILE A 234 -0.55 20.16 1.91
N GLN A 235 -0.57 18.82 1.91
CA GLN A 235 -1.65 18.06 2.54
C GLN A 235 -1.61 18.19 4.07
N GLY A 236 -0.43 18.18 4.67
CA GLY A 236 -0.23 18.40 6.10
C GLY A 236 -0.77 19.75 6.54
N LYS A 237 -0.48 20.84 5.81
CA LYS A 237 -1.00 22.18 6.13
C LYS A 237 -2.52 22.26 5.99
N ILE A 238 -3.12 21.53 5.04
CA ILE A 238 -4.59 21.48 4.88
C ILE A 238 -5.25 20.86 6.11
N LEU A 239 -4.68 19.79 6.67
CA LEU A 239 -5.19 19.12 7.86
C LEU A 239 -4.89 19.89 9.15
N ALA A 240 -3.66 20.42 9.28
CA ALA A 240 -3.27 21.23 10.45
C ALA A 240 -4.14 22.48 10.61
N LYS A 241 -4.53 23.14 9.51
CA LYS A 241 -5.49 24.28 9.51
C LYS A 241 -6.92 23.90 9.94
N ARG A 242 -7.16 22.64 10.27
CA ARG A 242 -8.44 22.11 10.78
C ARG A 242 -8.26 21.42 12.13
N GLY A 243 -7.13 21.66 12.80
CA GLY A 243 -6.76 20.99 14.04
C GLY A 243 -6.46 19.49 13.92
N VAL A 244 -6.33 18.95 12.70
CA VAL A 244 -6.07 17.51 12.47
C VAL A 244 -4.58 17.28 12.30
N TRP A 245 -4.01 16.44 13.17
CA TRP A 245 -2.60 16.08 13.14
C TRP A 245 -2.29 14.94 12.17
N VAL A 246 -1.27 15.12 11.33
CA VAL A 246 -0.68 14.02 10.54
C VAL A 246 0.37 13.33 11.38
N SER A 247 0.09 12.10 11.80
CA SER A 247 0.98 11.32 12.66
C SER A 247 2.10 10.62 11.90
N GLU A 248 1.94 10.40 10.59
CA GLU A 248 2.93 9.73 9.75
C GLU A 248 2.88 10.23 8.30
N PHE A 249 4.05 10.49 7.73
CA PHE A 249 4.27 10.53 6.29
C PHE A 249 4.85 9.20 5.83
N ARG A 250 4.10 8.47 5.00
CA ARG A 250 4.51 7.18 4.43
C ARG A 250 4.94 7.37 2.98
N ILE A 251 6.26 7.43 2.78
CA ILE A 251 6.87 7.71 1.49
C ILE A 251 6.87 6.44 0.64
N GLU A 252 6.50 6.56 -0.63
CA GLU A 252 6.56 5.45 -1.58
C GLU A 252 7.53 5.73 -2.73
N SER A 253 8.28 4.69 -3.10
CA SER A 253 8.91 4.68 -4.42
C SER A 253 7.82 4.77 -5.50
N GLY A 254 8.04 5.68 -6.46
CA GLY A 254 7.07 5.97 -7.49
C GLY A 254 6.73 4.76 -8.36
N LEU A 255 7.76 4.04 -8.84
CA LEU A 255 7.58 2.89 -9.74
C LEU A 255 7.97 1.53 -9.13
N ASN A 256 8.64 1.48 -7.98
CA ASN A 256 9.16 0.23 -7.41
C ASN A 256 8.23 -0.41 -6.36
N CYS A 257 7.08 0.21 -6.09
CA CYS A 257 5.98 -0.39 -5.32
C CYS A 257 5.15 -1.37 -6.16
N GLY A 258 4.34 -2.21 -5.52
CA GLY A 258 3.25 -2.92 -6.20
C GLY A 258 2.00 -2.04 -6.35
N GLY A 259 1.04 -2.48 -7.17
CA GLY A 259 -0.20 -1.73 -7.42
C GLY A 259 -0.04 -0.57 -8.41
N HIS A 260 -0.72 0.54 -8.15
CA HIS A 260 -0.62 1.76 -8.96
C HIS A 260 0.78 2.36 -8.87
N ALA A 261 1.31 2.79 -10.02
CA ALA A 261 2.66 3.31 -10.15
C ALA A 261 2.64 4.76 -10.67
N PHE A 262 3.51 5.60 -10.11
CA PHE A 262 3.59 7.03 -10.35
C PHE A 262 5.05 7.45 -10.58
N ALA A 263 5.40 7.87 -11.79
CA ALA A 263 6.80 8.13 -12.16
C ALA A 263 7.40 9.47 -11.64
N THR A 264 6.74 10.17 -10.70
CA THR A 264 7.23 11.38 -9.99
C THR A 264 8.02 12.41 -10.82
N ASP A 265 7.64 12.66 -12.08
CA ASP A 265 8.40 13.53 -13.01
C ASP A 265 9.90 13.20 -13.08
N GLY A 266 10.30 11.93 -12.90
CA GLY A 266 11.70 11.52 -12.95
C GLY A 266 12.48 11.67 -11.65
N VAL A 267 11.86 12.13 -10.56
CA VAL A 267 12.53 12.31 -9.26
C VAL A 267 12.63 10.97 -8.52
N LEU A 268 13.86 10.49 -8.31
CA LEU A 268 14.13 9.22 -7.64
C LEU A 268 13.94 9.29 -6.12
N LEU A 269 13.75 8.12 -5.48
CA LEU A 269 13.42 8.01 -4.06
C LEU A 269 14.50 8.58 -3.15
N GLY A 270 15.78 8.35 -3.42
CA GLY A 270 16.84 8.75 -2.47
C GLY A 270 16.95 10.26 -2.25
N PRO A 271 16.94 11.08 -3.32
CA PRO A 271 16.82 12.53 -3.19
C PRO A 271 15.59 12.98 -2.37
N ILE A 272 14.43 12.32 -2.56
CA ILE A 272 13.22 12.60 -1.77
C ILE A 272 13.48 12.30 -0.28
N LEU A 273 14.02 11.12 0.03
CA LEU A 273 14.34 10.73 1.41
C LEU A 273 15.37 11.67 2.06
N GLN A 274 16.35 12.16 1.30
CA GLN A 274 17.31 13.14 1.77
C GLN A 274 16.62 14.45 2.16
N GLU A 275 15.68 14.93 1.34
CA GLU A 275 14.93 16.16 1.64
C GLU A 275 14.09 16.01 2.91
N PHE A 276 13.41 14.87 3.09
CA PHE A 276 12.68 14.58 4.33
C PHE A 276 13.61 14.52 5.54
N ARG A 277 14.79 13.89 5.42
CA ARG A 277 15.79 13.82 6.49
C ARG A 277 16.23 15.20 6.94
N GLU A 278 16.56 16.09 6.00
CA GLU A 278 17.07 17.44 6.28
C GLU A 278 15.99 18.33 6.88
N LYS A 279 14.77 18.27 6.35
CA LYS A 279 13.66 19.17 6.74
C LYS A 279 12.74 18.60 7.81
N ARG A 280 13.00 17.39 8.34
CA ARG A 280 12.14 16.70 9.32
C ARG A 280 11.69 17.60 10.48
N LYS A 281 12.64 18.32 11.10
CA LYS A 281 12.37 19.19 12.25
C LYS A 281 11.56 20.43 11.86
N GLU A 282 11.92 21.07 10.75
CA GLU A 282 11.23 22.25 10.21
C GLU A 282 9.77 21.92 9.87
N VAL A 283 9.55 20.84 9.13
CA VAL A 283 8.22 20.35 8.74
C VAL A 283 7.37 20.03 9.96
N THR A 284 7.95 19.34 10.95
CA THR A 284 7.23 18.97 12.18
C THR A 284 6.82 20.20 12.97
N LEU A 285 7.75 21.15 13.18
CA LEU A 285 7.48 22.38 13.91
C LEU A 285 6.42 23.24 13.19
N GLU A 286 6.56 23.43 11.89
CA GLU A 286 5.61 24.23 11.10
C GLU A 286 4.18 23.67 11.20
N LEU A 287 4.03 22.35 11.03
CA LEU A 287 2.72 21.70 11.13
C LEU A 287 2.18 21.73 12.56
N PHE A 288 3.03 21.56 13.56
CA PHE A 288 2.64 21.57 14.98
C PHE A 288 2.09 22.93 15.39
N GLU A 289 2.83 24.01 15.10
CA GLU A 289 2.41 25.38 15.40
C GLU A 289 1.10 25.74 14.68
N LEU A 290 0.98 25.34 13.41
CA LEU A 290 -0.23 25.58 12.63
C LEU A 290 -1.44 24.81 13.19
N CYS A 291 -1.22 23.56 13.61
CA CYS A 291 -2.26 22.70 14.17
C CYS A 291 -2.75 23.23 15.52
N ASN A 292 -1.83 23.51 16.45
CA ASN A 292 -2.17 24.03 17.77
C ASN A 292 -2.80 25.43 17.71
N ARG A 293 -2.43 26.27 16.74
CA ARG A 293 -3.12 27.53 16.50
C ARG A 293 -4.58 27.31 16.11
N SER A 294 -4.84 26.43 15.15
CA SER A 294 -6.21 26.09 14.73
C SER A 294 -7.01 25.50 15.89
N LEU A 295 -6.42 24.59 16.68
CA LEU A 295 -7.07 23.99 17.84
C LEU A 295 -7.42 25.03 18.91
N ALA A 296 -6.50 25.98 19.18
CA ALA A 296 -6.74 27.05 20.14
C ALA A 296 -7.86 28.00 19.67
N GLU A 297 -7.88 28.36 18.38
CA GLU A 297 -8.93 29.20 17.78
C GLU A 297 -10.32 28.53 17.89
N ASP A 298 -10.37 27.21 17.76
CA ASP A 298 -11.60 26.41 17.88
C ASP A 298 -11.94 25.99 19.34
N GLY A 299 -11.15 26.41 20.33
CA GLY A 299 -11.35 26.08 21.74
C GLY A 299 -11.18 24.58 22.07
N LYS A 300 -10.40 23.86 21.26
CA LYS A 300 -10.06 22.44 21.45
C LYS A 300 -8.79 22.28 22.29
N HIS A 301 -8.54 21.06 22.78
CA HIS A 301 -7.28 20.75 23.45
C HIS A 301 -6.09 20.86 22.48
N LEU A 302 -4.89 21.03 23.01
CA LEU A 302 -3.67 21.17 22.21
C LEU A 302 -2.92 19.84 22.15
N LEU A 303 -2.15 19.64 21.08
CA LEU A 303 -1.17 18.56 21.00
C LEU A 303 -0.08 18.76 22.04
N ALA A 304 0.40 17.66 22.63
CA ALA A 304 1.52 17.69 23.56
C ALA A 304 2.83 18.12 22.85
N ASP A 305 3.69 18.87 23.53
CA ASP A 305 4.96 19.40 22.98
C ASP A 305 5.91 18.33 22.41
N ALA A 306 5.79 17.09 22.87
CA ALA A 306 6.58 15.95 22.40
C ALA A 306 5.96 15.21 21.20
N THR A 307 4.93 15.78 20.55
CA THR A 307 4.26 15.12 19.42
C THR A 307 5.15 15.14 18.19
N GLU A 308 5.62 13.97 17.77
CA GLU A 308 6.44 13.81 16.57
C GLU A 308 5.62 13.31 15.36
N ILE A 309 6.13 13.61 14.17
CA ILE A 309 5.68 12.99 12.92
C ILE A 309 6.62 11.83 12.60
N ARG A 310 6.03 10.64 12.38
CA ARG A 310 6.77 9.50 11.84
C ARG A 310 7.01 9.66 10.34
N ILE A 311 8.19 9.29 9.88
CA ILE A 311 8.54 9.22 8.46
C ILE A 311 8.95 7.78 8.16
N THR A 312 8.12 7.09 7.37
CA THR A 312 8.37 5.71 6.95
C THR A 312 8.52 5.65 5.42
N VAL A 313 9.13 4.58 4.93
CA VAL A 313 9.38 4.40 3.50
C VAL A 313 9.03 2.99 3.04
N GLN A 314 8.51 2.87 1.82
CA GLN A 314 8.24 1.58 1.18
C GLN A 314 8.48 1.63 -0.33
N GLY A 315 8.62 0.44 -0.92
CA GLY A 315 8.83 0.24 -2.34
C GLY A 315 10.23 -0.28 -2.66
N GLY A 316 10.30 -1.38 -3.39
CA GLY A 316 11.56 -1.97 -3.84
C GLY A 316 12.40 -2.70 -2.79
N ILE A 317 12.16 -2.49 -1.49
CA ILE A 317 12.96 -3.05 -0.39
C ILE A 317 12.92 -4.59 -0.45
N GLY A 318 14.10 -5.21 -0.46
CA GLY A 318 14.22 -6.66 -0.60
C GLY A 318 15.28 -7.30 0.28
N THR A 319 16.14 -6.54 0.98
CA THR A 319 17.15 -7.12 1.87
C THR A 319 17.22 -6.42 3.23
N PHE A 320 17.82 -7.10 4.21
CA PHE A 320 18.10 -6.53 5.53
C PHE A 320 19.01 -5.29 5.45
N GLU A 321 20.03 -5.32 4.59
CA GLU A 321 20.97 -4.22 4.43
C GLU A 321 20.28 -2.98 3.86
N GLU A 322 19.33 -3.15 2.92
CA GLU A 322 18.51 -2.05 2.40
C GLU A 322 17.59 -1.46 3.47
N ASP A 323 16.87 -2.30 4.22
CA ASP A 323 16.04 -1.85 5.35
C ASP A 323 16.88 -1.07 6.38
N ARG A 324 18.01 -1.65 6.79
CA ARG A 324 18.90 -1.04 7.75
C ARG A 324 19.43 0.29 7.23
N PHE A 325 19.88 0.34 5.97
CA PHE A 325 20.41 1.55 5.34
C PHE A 325 19.37 2.69 5.34
N LEU A 326 18.12 2.40 4.98
CA LEU A 326 17.04 3.39 5.02
C LEU A 326 16.83 3.96 6.43
N ARG A 327 16.88 3.11 7.46
CA ARG A 327 16.70 3.57 8.84
C ARG A 327 17.91 4.30 9.40
N THR A 328 19.13 3.86 9.10
CA THR A 328 20.35 4.44 9.71
C THR A 328 20.86 5.67 8.96
N TYR A 329 20.87 5.64 7.63
CA TYR A 329 21.34 6.77 6.83
C TYR A 329 20.25 7.84 6.69
N TYR A 330 19.05 7.47 6.22
CA TYR A 330 17.97 8.46 6.03
C TYR A 330 17.20 8.79 7.32
N GLY A 331 17.38 8.02 8.39
CA GLY A 331 16.67 8.26 9.65
C GLY A 331 15.19 7.91 9.59
N MET A 332 14.80 6.95 8.73
CA MET A 332 13.42 6.50 8.61
C MET A 332 13.00 5.74 9.87
N ASP A 333 11.79 6.00 10.38
CA ASP A 333 11.26 5.39 11.60
C ASP A 333 10.76 3.96 11.39
N GLY A 334 10.69 3.51 10.14
CA GLY A 334 10.35 2.15 9.77
C GLY A 334 10.15 1.98 8.27
N THR A 335 10.00 0.72 7.84
CA THR A 335 9.84 0.36 6.44
C THR A 335 8.54 -0.41 6.17
N GLY A 336 7.99 -0.30 4.97
CA GLY A 336 6.84 -1.10 4.52
C GLY A 336 7.28 -2.24 3.60
N TRP A 337 6.88 -3.47 3.95
CA TRP A 337 7.16 -4.67 3.17
C TRP A 337 5.85 -5.25 2.61
N GLY A 338 5.55 -4.94 1.35
CA GLY A 338 4.33 -5.41 0.67
C GLY A 338 4.55 -6.72 -0.07
N SER A 339 4.97 -6.63 -1.33
CA SER A 339 4.98 -7.75 -2.27
C SER A 339 5.65 -9.04 -1.77
N PRO A 340 6.77 -9.02 -1.00
CA PRO A 340 7.32 -10.24 -0.42
C PRO A 340 6.33 -11.02 0.48
N PHE A 341 5.43 -10.33 1.19
CA PHE A 341 4.41 -10.96 2.04
C PHE A 341 3.28 -11.65 1.25
N LEU A 342 3.17 -11.43 -0.07
CA LEU A 342 2.28 -12.22 -0.92
C LEU A 342 2.68 -13.71 -0.98
N LEU A 343 3.94 -14.03 -0.62
CA LEU A 343 4.46 -15.40 -0.52
C LEU A 343 4.37 -15.97 0.92
N VAL A 344 3.66 -15.29 1.83
CA VAL A 344 3.50 -15.66 3.25
C VAL A 344 2.03 -15.94 3.56
N PRO A 345 1.55 -17.20 3.42
CA PRO A 345 0.14 -17.55 3.60
C PRO A 345 -0.39 -17.32 5.02
N GLU A 346 0.53 -17.32 5.99
CA GLU A 346 0.28 -16.99 7.40
C GLU A 346 -0.02 -15.51 7.62
N ALA A 347 0.29 -14.62 6.67
CA ALA A 347 0.03 -13.19 6.78
C ALA A 347 -1.01 -12.70 5.78
N THR A 348 -1.09 -13.29 4.57
CA THR A 348 -1.91 -12.75 3.46
C THR A 348 -2.93 -13.76 2.90
N ASN A 349 -3.85 -13.29 2.08
CA ASN A 349 -4.90 -14.10 1.44
C ASN A 349 -4.68 -14.38 -0.03
N VAL A 350 -3.47 -14.78 -0.41
CA VAL A 350 -3.25 -15.31 -1.76
C VAL A 350 -3.80 -16.74 -1.82
N ASP A 351 -4.65 -17.04 -2.81
CA ASP A 351 -5.17 -18.38 -3.05
C ASP A 351 -4.05 -19.34 -3.50
N GLY A 352 -4.26 -20.65 -3.30
CA GLY A 352 -3.21 -21.65 -3.54
C GLY A 352 -2.71 -21.68 -4.99
N HIS A 353 -3.58 -21.44 -5.97
CA HIS A 353 -3.19 -21.44 -7.38
C HIS A 353 -2.30 -20.24 -7.69
N THR A 354 -2.73 -19.03 -7.34
CA THR A 354 -1.92 -17.81 -7.57
C THR A 354 -0.62 -17.83 -6.76
N LEU A 355 -0.63 -18.35 -5.53
CA LEU A 355 0.56 -18.48 -4.70
C LEU A 355 1.63 -19.35 -5.37
N GLN A 356 1.22 -20.49 -5.96
CA GLN A 356 2.14 -21.36 -6.69
C GLN A 356 2.71 -20.66 -7.94
N GLN A 357 1.87 -19.91 -8.67
CA GLN A 357 2.33 -19.16 -9.84
C GLN A 357 3.38 -18.10 -9.46
N LEU A 358 3.17 -17.36 -8.36
CA LEU A 358 4.13 -16.38 -7.87
C LEU A 358 5.47 -17.02 -7.50
N ALA A 359 5.43 -18.16 -6.81
CA ALA A 359 6.64 -18.87 -6.37
C ALA A 359 7.50 -19.37 -7.53
N THR A 360 6.90 -19.65 -8.70
CA THR A 360 7.61 -20.14 -9.90
C THR A 360 7.76 -19.08 -11.00
N ALA A 361 7.34 -17.85 -10.74
CA ALA A 361 7.35 -16.76 -11.73
C ALA A 361 8.77 -16.32 -12.09
N LYS A 362 8.93 -15.86 -13.32
CA LYS A 362 10.15 -15.26 -13.83
C LYS A 362 10.04 -13.74 -13.87
N PRO A 363 11.16 -13.00 -13.94
CA PRO A 363 11.14 -11.53 -14.03
C PRO A 363 10.22 -10.97 -15.12
N GLU A 364 10.14 -11.61 -16.28
CA GLU A 364 9.29 -11.21 -17.41
C GLU A 364 7.77 -11.38 -17.19
N ASP A 365 7.37 -12.16 -16.18
CA ASP A 365 5.96 -12.32 -15.78
C ASP A 365 5.43 -11.10 -15.02
N TYR A 366 6.33 -10.27 -14.50
CA TYR A 366 6.02 -9.01 -13.82
C TYR A 366 6.17 -7.86 -14.81
N TYR A 367 5.15 -7.02 -14.94
CA TYR A 367 5.19 -5.93 -15.89
C TYR A 367 4.29 -4.77 -15.46
N MET A 368 4.67 -3.57 -15.90
CA MET A 368 3.83 -2.38 -15.78
C MET A 368 2.91 -2.27 -16.99
N SER A 369 1.64 -2.00 -16.73
CA SER A 369 0.55 -1.93 -17.71
C SER A 369 -0.27 -0.66 -17.53
N TRP A 370 -1.14 -0.34 -18.48
CA TRP A 370 -2.15 0.72 -18.35
C TRP A 370 -3.54 0.13 -18.14
N SER A 371 -3.60 -1.07 -17.56
CA SER A 371 -4.84 -1.82 -17.33
C SER A 371 -5.77 -1.22 -16.28
N SER A 372 -5.28 -0.31 -15.43
CA SER A 372 -6.10 0.35 -14.42
C SER A 372 -7.24 1.13 -15.06
N PRO A 373 -8.49 0.96 -14.58
CA PRO A 373 -9.61 1.78 -15.04
C PRO A 373 -9.43 3.27 -14.78
N LEU A 374 -8.58 3.65 -13.82
CA LEU A 374 -8.27 5.02 -13.44
C LEU A 374 -7.28 5.73 -14.39
N GLY A 375 -6.81 5.06 -15.45
CA GLY A 375 -5.90 5.66 -16.43
C GLY A 375 -4.47 5.88 -15.95
N ILE A 376 -4.09 5.27 -14.83
CA ILE A 376 -2.76 5.36 -14.21
C ILE A 376 -2.01 4.04 -14.40
N PRO A 377 -0.67 4.05 -14.57
CA PRO A 377 0.12 2.83 -14.65
C PRO A 377 -0.11 1.89 -13.45
N PHE A 378 -0.03 0.60 -13.71
CA PHE A 378 -0.34 -0.44 -12.74
C PHE A 378 0.54 -1.67 -12.95
N HIS A 379 1.20 -2.13 -11.88
CA HIS A 379 1.95 -3.38 -11.89
C HIS A 379 1.01 -4.56 -11.95
N ASN A 380 1.28 -5.47 -12.89
CA ASN A 380 0.49 -6.64 -13.18
C ASN A 380 1.35 -7.89 -13.23
N PHE A 381 0.65 -9.02 -13.13
CA PHE A 381 1.23 -10.35 -13.21
C PHE A 381 0.64 -11.12 -14.38
N ARG A 382 1.46 -11.52 -15.35
CA ARG A 382 1.01 -12.12 -16.63
C ARG A 382 0.24 -13.42 -16.47
N LEU A 383 0.54 -14.17 -15.41
CA LEU A 383 -0.03 -15.50 -15.19
C LEU A 383 -1.35 -15.44 -14.39
N SER A 384 -1.82 -14.26 -13.99
CA SER A 384 -3.06 -14.13 -13.22
C SER A 384 -4.27 -14.68 -13.98
N THR A 385 -5.25 -15.21 -13.23
CA THR A 385 -6.48 -15.70 -13.85
C THR A 385 -7.36 -14.55 -14.37
N SER A 386 -7.21 -13.33 -13.85
CA SER A 386 -7.80 -12.11 -14.44
C SER A 386 -7.25 -11.82 -15.85
N GLU A 387 -5.94 -11.94 -16.04
CA GLU A 387 -5.30 -11.73 -17.33
C GLU A 387 -5.77 -12.77 -18.37
N ALA A 388 -5.84 -14.03 -17.94
CA ALA A 388 -6.38 -15.11 -18.77
C ALA A 388 -7.84 -14.85 -19.16
N GLN A 389 -8.67 -14.42 -18.20
CA GLN A 389 -10.07 -14.08 -18.45
C GLN A 389 -10.21 -12.89 -19.40
N ARG A 390 -9.40 -11.84 -19.24
CA ARG A 390 -9.38 -10.66 -20.12
C ARG A 390 -9.09 -11.08 -21.56
N LYS A 391 -8.02 -11.85 -21.79
CA LYS A 391 -7.66 -12.39 -23.10
C LYS A 391 -8.77 -13.26 -23.70
N ALA A 392 -9.37 -14.14 -22.91
CA ALA A 392 -10.47 -15.00 -23.35
C ALA A 392 -11.72 -14.21 -23.77
N ARG A 393 -12.00 -13.07 -23.11
CA ARG A 393 -13.09 -12.16 -23.49
C ARG A 393 -12.82 -11.43 -24.80
N ILE A 394 -11.58 -10.94 -24.98
CA ILE A 394 -11.14 -10.31 -26.24
C ILE A 394 -11.27 -11.29 -27.41
N ALA A 395 -10.80 -12.53 -27.23
CA ALA A 395 -10.88 -13.57 -28.26
C ALA A 395 -12.32 -13.95 -28.66
N LYS A 396 -13.31 -13.68 -27.80
CA LYS A 396 -14.74 -13.89 -28.05
C LYS A 396 -15.45 -12.64 -28.59
N ASP A 397 -14.71 -11.60 -28.99
CA ASP A 397 -15.23 -10.29 -29.41
C ASP A 397 -16.18 -9.66 -28.36
N ARG A 398 -15.89 -9.91 -27.08
CA ARG A 398 -16.68 -9.43 -25.93
C ARG A 398 -15.77 -8.87 -24.85
N PRO A 399 -14.89 -7.91 -25.17
CA PRO A 399 -13.94 -7.36 -24.22
C PRO A 399 -14.68 -6.59 -23.10
N GLY A 400 -14.03 -6.47 -21.95
CA GLY A 400 -14.63 -5.94 -20.73
C GLY A 400 -15.59 -6.91 -20.01
N GLY A 401 -15.70 -6.72 -18.69
CA GLY A 401 -16.61 -7.47 -17.82
C GLY A 401 -17.91 -6.72 -17.51
N PRO A 402 -18.97 -7.40 -17.04
CA PRO A 402 -20.06 -6.70 -16.35
C PRO A 402 -19.49 -6.00 -15.10
N CYS A 403 -19.88 -4.74 -14.87
CA CYS A 403 -19.40 -3.95 -13.75
C CYS A 403 -20.48 -3.90 -12.66
N TYR A 404 -20.47 -4.88 -11.74
CA TYR A 404 -21.49 -4.96 -10.68
C TYR A 404 -21.16 -4.06 -9.48
N LYS A 405 -19.87 -3.94 -9.14
CA LYS A 405 -19.41 -3.18 -7.97
C LYS A 405 -19.23 -1.68 -8.20
N GLU A 406 -18.91 -1.29 -9.44
CA GLU A 406 -18.88 0.10 -9.89
C GLU A 406 -17.96 1.10 -9.14
N PHE A 407 -17.14 0.68 -8.16
CA PHE A 407 -16.23 1.57 -7.41
C PHE A 407 -15.27 2.40 -8.27
N LEU A 408 -14.87 1.88 -9.44
CA LEU A 408 -13.95 2.56 -10.36
C LEU A 408 -14.66 3.21 -11.56
N SER A 409 -15.97 3.44 -11.46
CA SER A 409 -16.75 4.10 -12.50
C SER A 409 -16.61 5.61 -12.39
N THR A 410 -15.75 6.19 -13.22
CA THR A 410 -15.41 7.63 -13.17
C THR A 410 -15.53 8.32 -14.53
N ASP A 411 -15.86 7.59 -15.60
CA ASP A 411 -15.83 8.10 -16.96
C ASP A 411 -17.25 8.40 -17.49
N THR A 412 -17.47 9.59 -18.01
CA THR A 412 -18.76 10.07 -18.55
C THR A 412 -18.71 10.34 -20.06
N GLU A 413 -17.77 9.74 -20.80
CA GLU A 413 -17.63 9.98 -22.25
C GLU A 413 -18.92 9.60 -23.01
N PHE A 414 -19.61 8.55 -22.57
CA PHE A 414 -20.76 7.99 -23.28
C PHE A 414 -22.09 8.03 -22.53
N THR A 415 -22.08 8.36 -21.23
CA THR A 415 -23.24 8.33 -20.34
C THR A 415 -23.18 9.46 -19.32
N GLU A 416 -24.33 9.96 -18.88
CA GLU A 416 -24.41 10.97 -17.82
C GLU A 416 -23.93 10.41 -16.47
N VAL A 417 -24.37 9.21 -16.12
CA VAL A 417 -23.85 8.46 -14.97
C VAL A 417 -22.50 7.86 -15.35
N PRO A 418 -21.45 8.06 -14.54
CA PRO A 418 -20.13 7.51 -14.84
C PRO A 418 -20.14 5.99 -15.00
N ILE A 419 -19.45 5.48 -16.02
CA ILE A 419 -19.20 4.05 -16.23
C ILE A 419 -17.70 3.74 -16.14
N CYS A 420 -17.37 2.48 -15.85
CA CYS A 420 -15.98 2.03 -15.71
C CYS A 420 -15.36 1.74 -17.08
N THR A 421 -14.13 2.18 -17.32
CA THR A 421 -13.43 1.95 -18.60
C THR A 421 -13.05 0.48 -18.84
N ALA A 422 -13.05 -0.35 -17.79
CA ALA A 422 -12.93 -1.81 -17.89
C ALA A 422 -14.28 -2.54 -18.09
N SER A 423 -15.40 -1.80 -18.06
CA SER A 423 -16.72 -2.39 -18.28
C SER A 423 -16.92 -2.77 -19.75
N ARG A 424 -17.72 -3.82 -19.97
CA ARG A 424 -18.14 -4.22 -21.32
C ARG A 424 -18.87 -3.09 -22.04
N GLN A 425 -19.72 -2.35 -21.32
CA GLN A 425 -20.48 -1.24 -21.87
C GLN A 425 -19.54 -0.17 -22.44
N TYR A 426 -18.57 0.29 -21.66
CA TYR A 426 -17.62 1.30 -22.11
C TYR A 426 -16.78 0.81 -23.30
N GLN A 427 -16.22 -0.40 -23.20
CA GLN A 427 -15.36 -0.91 -24.27
C GLN A 427 -16.11 -1.13 -25.58
N ASP A 428 -17.35 -1.65 -25.55
CA ASP A 428 -18.18 -1.78 -26.76
C ASP A 428 -18.45 -0.41 -27.43
N LEU A 429 -18.84 0.60 -26.65
CA LEU A 429 -19.09 1.96 -27.14
C LEU A 429 -17.81 2.58 -27.72
N LYS A 430 -16.68 2.43 -27.02
CA LYS A 430 -15.38 2.96 -27.46
C LYS A 430 -14.86 2.28 -28.72
N ILE A 431 -15.05 0.96 -28.85
CA ILE A 431 -14.68 0.20 -30.05
C ILE A 431 -15.55 0.60 -31.25
N LYS A 432 -16.86 0.83 -31.04
CA LYS A 432 -17.74 1.37 -32.11
C LYS A 432 -17.28 2.75 -32.58
N GLN A 433 -16.97 3.64 -31.64
CA GLN A 433 -16.39 4.96 -31.95
C GLN A 433 -15.06 4.81 -32.72
N LEU A 434 -14.20 3.85 -32.33
CA LEU A 434 -12.92 3.59 -33.00
C LEU A 434 -13.11 3.11 -34.45
N LYS A 435 -14.05 2.18 -34.69
CA LYS A 435 -14.36 1.66 -36.04
C LYS A 435 -14.84 2.77 -36.98
N ALA A 436 -15.57 3.76 -36.48
CA ALA A 436 -16.06 4.89 -37.27
C ALA A 436 -14.95 5.87 -37.73
N LYS A 437 -13.73 5.80 -37.17
CA LYS A 437 -12.63 6.71 -37.51
C LYS A 437 -11.88 6.38 -38.80
N GLY A 438 -12.09 5.19 -39.38
CA GLY A 438 -11.41 4.79 -40.63
C GLY A 438 -9.88 4.80 -40.56
N LEU A 439 -9.31 4.43 -39.41
CA LEU A 439 -7.85 4.42 -39.20
C LEU A 439 -7.16 3.34 -40.05
N THR A 440 -5.85 3.50 -40.27
CA THR A 440 -5.01 2.42 -40.81
C THR A 440 -5.05 1.21 -39.87
N GLU A 441 -4.82 0.01 -40.41
CA GLU A 441 -4.86 -1.24 -39.62
C GLU A 441 -3.93 -1.19 -38.40
N SER A 442 -2.70 -0.71 -38.57
CA SER A 442 -1.73 -0.56 -37.48
C SER A 442 -2.23 0.40 -36.38
N ALA A 443 -2.76 1.57 -36.76
CA ALA A 443 -3.28 2.54 -35.80
C ALA A 443 -4.56 2.03 -35.09
N TYR A 444 -5.42 1.33 -35.82
CA TYR A 444 -6.60 0.68 -35.25
C TYR A 444 -6.22 -0.38 -34.21
N LEU A 445 -5.28 -1.28 -34.53
CA LEU A 445 -4.85 -2.34 -33.61
C LEU A 445 -4.22 -1.77 -32.34
N LYS A 446 -3.39 -0.72 -32.45
CA LYS A 446 -2.81 -0.02 -31.30
C LYS A 446 -3.89 0.60 -30.41
N ALA A 447 -4.85 1.32 -30.99
CA ALA A 447 -5.95 1.92 -30.24
C ALA A 447 -6.89 0.86 -29.61
N TYR A 448 -7.18 -0.22 -30.34
CA TYR A 448 -7.98 -1.33 -29.85
C TYR A 448 -7.32 -2.03 -28.65
N ALA A 449 -6.00 -2.24 -28.71
CA ALA A 449 -5.24 -2.79 -27.60
C ALA A 449 -5.33 -1.89 -26.35
N ALA A 450 -5.20 -0.57 -26.50
CA ALA A 450 -5.31 0.37 -25.38
C ALA A 450 -6.71 0.37 -24.72
N ILE A 451 -7.77 0.18 -25.50
CA ILE A 451 -9.15 0.04 -24.97
C ILE A 451 -9.30 -1.28 -24.22
N THR A 452 -8.80 -2.38 -24.79
CA THR A 452 -9.04 -3.74 -24.30
C THR A 452 -8.05 -4.20 -23.22
N GLU A 453 -6.97 -3.45 -22.98
CA GLU A 453 -6.05 -3.66 -21.87
C GLU A 453 -6.72 -3.42 -20.50
N LYS A 454 -7.84 -2.71 -20.41
CA LYS A 454 -8.46 -2.42 -19.11
C LYS A 454 -8.97 -3.69 -18.42
N ASP A 455 -8.64 -3.87 -17.15
CA ASP A 455 -9.04 -5.03 -16.33
C ASP A 455 -9.87 -4.62 -15.10
N CYS A 456 -10.71 -5.52 -14.61
CA CYS A 456 -11.59 -5.27 -13.46
C CYS A 456 -10.85 -5.49 -12.14
N LEU A 457 -10.48 -4.40 -11.47
CA LEU A 457 -9.76 -4.45 -10.19
C LEU A 457 -10.68 -4.64 -8.97
N CYS A 458 -11.93 -4.18 -9.02
CA CYS A 458 -12.88 -4.24 -7.89
C CYS A 458 -13.24 -5.68 -7.47
N GLU A 459 -13.31 -6.58 -8.44
CA GLU A 459 -13.62 -7.99 -8.22
C GLU A 459 -12.33 -8.80 -8.05
N GLY A 460 -11.39 -8.63 -8.98
CA GLY A 460 -10.19 -9.46 -9.04
C GLY A 460 -9.29 -9.35 -7.82
N LEU A 461 -9.15 -8.15 -7.23
CA LEU A 461 -8.32 -7.94 -6.03
C LEU A 461 -9.00 -8.44 -4.73
N GLY A 462 -10.29 -8.78 -4.78
CA GLY A 462 -11.06 -9.34 -3.66
C GLY A 462 -11.34 -10.85 -3.79
N ALA A 463 -11.29 -11.41 -5.00
CA ALA A 463 -11.63 -12.81 -5.26
C ALA A 463 -10.74 -13.81 -4.51
N SER A 464 -9.44 -13.52 -4.39
CA SER A 464 -8.44 -14.42 -3.81
C SER A 464 -8.78 -14.89 -2.40
N VAL A 465 -9.20 -13.98 -1.50
CA VAL A 465 -9.57 -14.35 -0.12
C VAL A 465 -10.83 -15.20 -0.07
N LEU A 466 -11.82 -14.90 -0.91
CA LEU A 466 -13.06 -15.66 -0.99
C LEU A 466 -12.76 -17.11 -1.43
N LEU A 467 -11.95 -17.28 -2.48
CA LEU A 467 -11.57 -18.59 -2.99
C LEU A 467 -10.74 -19.38 -1.97
N LYS A 468 -9.78 -18.72 -1.30
CA LYS A 468 -8.93 -19.34 -0.26
C LYS A 468 -9.77 -19.92 0.89
N ASP A 469 -10.80 -19.21 1.31
CA ASP A 469 -11.66 -19.61 2.43
C ASP A 469 -12.87 -20.46 1.99
N GLY A 470 -12.90 -20.92 0.73
CA GLY A 470 -13.97 -21.77 0.20
C GLY A 470 -15.31 -21.06 0.00
N MET A 471 -15.31 -19.72 -0.02
CA MET A 471 -16.49 -18.90 -0.29
C MET A 471 -16.67 -18.69 -1.80
N THR A 472 -17.91 -18.70 -2.27
CA THR A 472 -18.21 -18.45 -3.70
C THR A 472 -18.30 -16.95 -4.00
N PRO A 473 -17.48 -16.38 -4.91
CA PRO A 473 -17.63 -15.00 -5.35
C PRO A 473 -19.01 -14.75 -5.98
N ALA A 474 -19.54 -13.54 -5.82
CA ALA A 474 -20.78 -13.15 -6.47
C ALA A 474 -20.66 -13.31 -7.99
N HIS A 475 -21.75 -13.68 -8.66
CA HIS A 475 -21.79 -13.88 -10.11
C HIS A 475 -20.74 -14.86 -10.68
N LYS A 476 -20.16 -15.74 -9.84
CA LYS A 476 -19.05 -16.65 -10.20
C LYS A 476 -17.83 -15.91 -10.78
N LEU A 477 -17.54 -14.72 -10.28
CA LEU A 477 -16.37 -13.94 -10.66
C LEU A 477 -15.13 -14.43 -9.88
N GLU A 478 -14.59 -15.56 -10.33
CA GLU A 478 -13.48 -16.27 -9.69
C GLU A 478 -12.10 -15.83 -10.22
N ALA A 479 -12.06 -14.89 -11.17
CA ALA A 479 -10.81 -14.42 -11.74
C ALA A 479 -10.06 -13.52 -10.75
N VAL A 480 -8.87 -13.94 -10.35
CA VAL A 480 -8.00 -13.26 -9.39
C VAL A 480 -7.06 -12.32 -10.15
N ALA A 481 -7.10 -11.05 -9.77
CA ALA A 481 -6.15 -10.03 -10.22
C ALA A 481 -5.16 -9.78 -9.08
N ILE A 482 -3.86 -9.68 -9.39
CA ILE A 482 -2.82 -9.44 -8.40
C ILE A 482 -1.77 -8.47 -8.96
N CYS A 483 -1.27 -7.58 -8.11
CA CYS A 483 -0.41 -6.47 -8.51
C CYS A 483 0.90 -6.40 -7.70
N PRO A 484 1.71 -7.47 -7.72
CA PRO A 484 2.97 -7.50 -6.99
C PRO A 484 3.97 -6.50 -7.60
N GLY A 485 4.76 -5.85 -6.75
CA GLY A 485 5.88 -5.04 -7.23
C GLY A 485 7.00 -5.92 -7.84
N PRO A 486 7.88 -5.33 -8.67
CA PRO A 486 8.86 -6.07 -9.47
C PRO A 486 9.90 -6.83 -8.61
N THR A 487 10.11 -6.41 -7.37
CA THR A 487 10.98 -7.10 -6.40
C THR A 487 10.55 -8.55 -6.12
N THR A 488 9.28 -8.90 -6.35
CA THR A 488 8.75 -10.26 -6.13
C THR A 488 9.43 -11.30 -7.01
N ALA A 489 9.94 -10.90 -8.19
CA ALA A 489 10.69 -11.79 -9.09
C ALA A 489 11.95 -12.42 -8.48
N TYR A 490 12.43 -11.88 -7.37
CA TYR A 490 13.61 -12.35 -6.66
C TYR A 490 13.29 -13.24 -5.46
N PHE A 491 11.99 -13.49 -5.19
CA PHE A 491 11.53 -14.43 -4.18
C PHE A 491 10.80 -15.58 -4.88
N SER A 492 11.22 -16.82 -4.66
CA SER A 492 10.68 -17.99 -5.39
C SER A 492 10.24 -19.12 -4.47
N LYS A 493 9.84 -18.79 -3.24
CA LYS A 493 9.40 -19.77 -2.24
C LYS A 493 8.22 -19.24 -1.45
N VAL A 494 7.27 -20.11 -1.19
CA VAL A 494 6.26 -19.92 -0.14
C VAL A 494 6.96 -20.16 1.20
N VAL A 495 6.83 -19.23 2.14
CA VAL A 495 7.56 -19.28 3.42
C VAL A 495 6.65 -19.05 4.62
N PRO A 496 6.98 -19.63 5.79
CA PRO A 496 6.36 -19.27 7.07
C PRO A 496 6.63 -17.81 7.44
N LEU A 497 5.80 -17.24 8.31
CA LEU A 497 5.94 -15.86 8.81
C LEU A 497 7.30 -15.63 9.46
N GLY A 498 7.70 -16.52 10.37
CA GLY A 498 8.98 -16.41 11.09
C GLY A 498 10.18 -16.32 10.13
N THR A 499 10.16 -17.12 9.06
CA THR A 499 11.21 -17.12 8.03
C THR A 499 11.27 -15.80 7.24
N MET A 500 10.12 -15.17 6.94
CA MET A 500 10.10 -13.83 6.34
C MET A 500 10.68 -12.78 7.30
N LEU A 501 10.41 -12.88 8.60
CA LEU A 501 11.00 -11.98 9.59
C LEU A 501 12.49 -12.22 9.77
N ASP A 502 12.95 -13.47 9.69
CA ASP A 502 14.38 -13.80 9.67
C ASP A 502 15.06 -13.13 8.48
N HIS A 503 14.41 -13.09 7.31
CA HIS A 503 14.92 -12.38 6.13
C HIS A 503 15.01 -10.87 6.34
N ILE A 504 13.93 -10.26 6.84
CA ILE A 504 13.89 -8.81 7.11
C ILE A 504 14.97 -8.43 8.13
N TYR A 505 15.24 -9.28 9.13
CA TYR A 505 16.23 -9.03 10.17
C TYR A 505 17.64 -9.60 9.89
N GLY A 506 17.89 -10.10 8.68
CA GLY A 506 19.24 -10.53 8.26
C GLY A 506 19.70 -11.85 8.86
N ARG A 507 18.79 -12.64 9.43
CA ARG A 507 19.06 -13.99 9.97
C ARG A 507 19.06 -15.06 8.89
N THR A 508 18.38 -14.82 7.77
CA THR A 508 18.40 -15.68 6.58
C THR A 508 18.27 -14.85 5.30
N SER A 509 18.37 -15.48 4.13
CA SER A 509 18.08 -14.86 2.83
C SER A 509 17.08 -15.70 2.06
N LEU A 510 16.00 -15.06 1.61
CA LEU A 510 14.96 -15.65 0.77
C LEU A 510 15.09 -15.30 -0.71
N LEU A 511 16.15 -14.55 -1.06
CA LEU A 511 16.42 -14.23 -2.45
C LEU A 511 16.79 -15.51 -3.22
N ASN A 512 16.27 -15.63 -4.44
CA ASN A 512 16.58 -16.72 -5.35
C ASN A 512 17.97 -16.53 -6.01
N THR A 513 18.32 -17.41 -6.94
CA THR A 513 19.61 -17.38 -7.65
C THR A 513 19.72 -16.22 -8.65
N ASN A 514 18.63 -15.52 -8.97
CA ASN A 514 18.70 -14.37 -9.86
C ASN A 514 19.39 -13.22 -9.14
N GLN A 515 20.35 -12.59 -9.81
CA GLN A 515 21.04 -11.43 -9.26
C GLN A 515 20.05 -10.26 -9.14
N ARG A 516 19.62 -9.99 -7.92
CA ARG A 516 18.76 -8.85 -7.61
C ARG A 516 19.58 -7.56 -7.62
N PRO A 517 19.23 -6.54 -8.44
CA PRO A 517 19.83 -5.21 -8.34
C PRO A 517 19.44 -4.54 -7.02
N HIS A 518 20.27 -3.63 -6.52
CA HIS A 518 19.92 -2.79 -5.37
C HIS A 518 18.62 -2.02 -5.64
N MET A 519 17.80 -1.78 -4.62
CA MET A 519 16.47 -1.16 -4.80
C MET A 519 16.51 0.17 -5.60
N PHE A 520 17.53 1.00 -5.39
CA PHE A 520 17.74 2.25 -6.15
C PHE A 520 18.09 2.03 -7.61
N ILE A 521 18.88 1.01 -7.93
CA ILE A 521 19.20 0.64 -9.31
C ILE A 521 17.96 0.09 -10.01
N ASN A 522 17.18 -0.75 -9.31
CA ASN A 522 15.93 -1.25 -9.86
C ASN A 522 14.94 -0.11 -10.13
N GLU A 523 14.90 0.90 -9.26
CA GLU A 523 14.09 2.10 -9.49
C GLU A 523 14.54 2.84 -10.76
N ILE A 524 15.84 3.11 -10.94
CA ILE A 524 16.35 3.75 -12.16
C ILE A 524 15.92 2.97 -13.41
N LYS A 525 16.11 1.64 -13.40
CA LYS A 525 15.70 0.77 -14.49
C LYS A 525 14.23 0.96 -14.87
N LEU A 526 13.34 0.99 -13.88
CA LEU A 526 11.90 1.17 -14.10
C LEU A 526 11.58 2.56 -14.67
N TYR A 527 12.26 3.60 -14.20
CA TYR A 527 12.09 4.97 -14.70
C TYR A 527 12.59 5.13 -16.14
N VAL A 528 13.73 4.51 -16.48
CA VAL A 528 14.26 4.48 -17.85
C VAL A 528 13.28 3.76 -18.78
N GLN A 529 12.76 2.61 -18.37
CA GLN A 529 11.77 1.86 -19.15
C GLN A 529 10.47 2.64 -19.33
N TYR A 530 9.99 3.29 -18.27
CA TYR A 530 8.82 4.17 -18.32
C TYR A 530 9.03 5.31 -19.32
N LEU A 531 10.12 6.07 -19.18
CA LEU A 531 10.43 7.21 -20.05
C LEU A 531 10.54 6.80 -21.52
N GLY A 532 11.24 5.68 -21.79
CA GLY A 532 11.38 5.16 -23.16
C GLY A 532 10.02 4.84 -23.78
N ARG A 533 9.12 4.18 -23.03
CA ARG A 533 7.77 3.87 -23.50
C ARG A 533 6.95 5.14 -23.76
N GLU A 534 6.96 6.11 -22.84
CA GLU A 534 6.20 7.35 -23.01
C GLU A 534 6.67 8.15 -24.24
N ILE A 535 7.97 8.18 -24.51
CA ILE A 535 8.52 8.80 -25.72
C ILE A 535 8.08 8.04 -26.98
N ASP A 536 8.15 6.71 -26.95
CA ASP A 536 7.73 5.85 -28.07
C ASP A 536 6.25 6.02 -28.42
N GLU A 537 5.39 6.23 -27.42
CA GLU A 537 3.95 6.45 -27.62
C GLU A 537 3.65 7.80 -28.32
N MET A 538 4.54 8.78 -28.22
CA MET A 538 4.35 10.17 -28.68
C MET A 538 5.11 10.53 -29.96
N LYS A 539 5.73 9.56 -30.65
CA LYS A 539 6.63 9.78 -31.81
C LYS A 539 6.02 10.53 -33.00
N GLU A 540 4.70 10.53 -33.16
CA GLU A 540 4.05 11.09 -34.37
C GLU A 540 3.70 12.58 -34.24
N VAL A 541 3.36 13.07 -33.05
CA VAL A 541 3.04 14.50 -32.79
C VAL A 541 3.39 14.84 -31.34
N MET A 542 4.37 15.72 -31.13
CA MET A 542 4.75 16.17 -29.80
C MET A 542 4.55 17.68 -29.62
N SER A 543 3.80 18.05 -28.59
CA SER A 543 3.64 19.44 -28.17
C SER A 543 4.86 19.95 -27.40
N VAL A 544 5.06 21.27 -27.40
CA VAL A 544 6.10 21.95 -26.59
C VAL A 544 6.00 21.57 -25.11
N LYS A 545 4.78 21.37 -24.60
CA LYS A 545 4.55 20.97 -23.20
C LYS A 545 5.09 19.55 -22.93
N GLN A 546 4.88 18.62 -23.85
CA GLN A 546 5.38 17.24 -23.74
C GLN A 546 6.91 17.18 -23.87
N GLN A 547 7.49 17.94 -24.80
CA GLN A 547 8.94 18.04 -24.91
C GLN A 547 9.57 18.52 -23.60
N ARG A 548 9.06 19.62 -23.04
CA ARG A 548 9.52 20.15 -21.74
C ARG A 548 9.35 19.14 -20.60
N TYR A 549 8.26 18.36 -20.61
CA TYR A 549 8.05 17.30 -19.64
C TYR A 549 9.14 16.22 -19.74
N PHE A 550 9.45 15.71 -20.93
CA PHE A 550 10.48 14.69 -21.11
C PHE A 550 11.89 15.21 -20.81
N GLU A 551 12.20 16.45 -21.18
CA GLU A 551 13.48 17.10 -20.84
C GLU A 551 13.62 17.25 -19.32
N LYS A 552 12.58 17.71 -18.63
CA LYS A 552 12.55 17.80 -17.17
C LYS A 552 12.70 16.42 -16.53
N PHE A 553 11.97 15.41 -17.01
CA PHE A 553 12.05 14.04 -16.52
C PHE A 553 13.46 13.48 -16.65
N LYS A 554 14.06 13.61 -17.84
CA LYS A 554 15.44 13.18 -18.11
C LYS A 554 16.44 13.90 -17.21
N SER A 555 16.28 15.22 -17.02
CA SER A 555 17.14 16.01 -16.13
C SER A 555 17.05 15.57 -14.67
N ASN A 556 15.82 15.37 -14.16
CA ASN A 556 15.59 14.88 -12.80
C ASN A 556 16.18 13.48 -12.59
N LEU A 557 16.04 12.59 -13.58
CA LEU A 557 16.59 11.24 -13.51
C LEU A 557 18.12 11.25 -13.45
N LEU A 558 18.78 12.08 -14.27
CA LEU A 558 20.24 12.26 -14.22
C LEU A 558 20.71 12.89 -12.90
N HIS A 559 19.94 13.81 -12.32
CA HIS A 559 20.23 14.34 -10.99
C HIS A 559 20.16 13.22 -9.93
N GLY A 560 19.11 12.39 -9.97
CA GLY A 560 18.96 11.28 -9.04
C GLY A 560 20.08 10.24 -9.17
N ILE A 561 20.52 9.93 -10.39
CA ILE A 561 21.65 9.02 -10.61
C ILE A 561 22.94 9.61 -10.02
N ARG A 562 23.23 10.90 -10.27
CA ARG A 562 24.39 11.59 -9.69
C ARG A 562 24.37 11.57 -8.16
N TYR A 563 23.20 11.80 -7.57
CA TYR A 563 23.05 11.70 -6.11
C TYR A 563 23.41 10.29 -5.60
N TYR A 564 23.08 9.22 -6.34
CA TYR A 564 23.49 7.86 -5.98
C TYR A 564 24.99 7.60 -6.18
N GLU A 565 25.61 8.21 -7.19
CA GLU A 565 27.07 8.17 -7.37
C GLU A 565 27.78 8.80 -6.16
N GLU A 566 27.29 9.95 -5.69
CA GLU A 566 27.79 10.63 -4.47
C GLU A 566 27.58 9.81 -3.19
N LEU A 567 26.57 8.93 -3.20
CA LEU A 567 26.22 8.06 -2.07
C LEU A 567 27.08 6.77 -2.01
N LEU A 568 27.83 6.45 -3.08
CA LEU A 568 28.63 5.22 -3.16
C LEU A 568 29.57 4.99 -1.97
N PRO A 569 30.31 5.99 -1.43
CA PRO A 569 31.18 5.78 -0.26
C PRO A 569 30.40 5.33 0.99
N VAL A 570 29.18 5.84 1.15
CA VAL A 570 28.29 5.45 2.26
C VAL A 570 27.71 4.06 2.02
N LEU A 571 27.27 3.77 0.79
CA LEU A 571 26.79 2.44 0.41
C LEU A 571 27.89 1.38 0.57
N GLN A 572 29.15 1.71 0.29
CA GLN A 572 30.28 0.78 0.48
C GLN A 572 30.41 0.31 1.93
N GLN A 573 30.21 1.21 2.89
CA GLN A 573 30.25 0.87 4.31
C GLN A 573 29.04 0.02 4.72
N ALA A 574 27.88 0.25 4.10
CA ALA A 574 26.64 -0.46 4.43
C ALA A 574 26.51 -1.84 3.76
N PHE A 575 27.12 -2.04 2.59
CA PHE A 575 26.97 -3.22 1.73
C PHE A 575 28.34 -3.83 1.36
N GLN A 576 28.80 -4.80 2.15
CA GLN A 576 30.07 -5.50 1.89
C GLN A 576 29.98 -6.30 0.57
N GLY A 577 30.81 -5.96 -0.43
CA GLY A 577 31.07 -6.81 -1.60
C GLY A 577 30.16 -6.64 -2.84
N LYS A 578 29.28 -5.63 -2.90
CA LYS A 578 28.39 -5.38 -4.07
C LYS A 578 28.58 -4.03 -4.76
N LEU A 579 29.54 -3.21 -4.32
CA LEU A 579 29.68 -1.82 -4.79
C LEU A 579 30.04 -1.71 -6.27
N GLU A 580 30.93 -2.57 -6.77
CA GLU A 580 31.38 -2.51 -8.17
C GLU A 580 30.21 -2.70 -9.16
N HIS A 581 29.27 -3.59 -8.84
CA HIS A 581 28.06 -3.76 -9.66
C HIS A 581 27.14 -2.54 -9.59
N ILE A 582 26.94 -1.95 -8.40
CA ILE A 582 26.12 -0.73 -8.26
C ILE A 582 26.74 0.41 -9.08
N LYS A 583 28.06 0.59 -8.98
CA LYS A 583 28.78 1.62 -9.75
C LYS A 583 28.64 1.39 -11.26
N ALA A 584 28.89 0.16 -11.73
CA ALA A 584 28.74 -0.17 -13.14
C ALA A 584 27.30 0.04 -13.65
N ASP A 585 26.29 -0.28 -12.83
CA ASP A 585 24.89 -0.04 -13.16
C ASP A 585 24.57 1.46 -13.24
N LEU A 586 25.10 2.29 -12.33
CA LEU A 586 24.95 3.75 -12.37
C LEU A 586 25.58 4.32 -13.65
N ASP A 587 26.83 3.94 -13.95
CA ASP A 587 27.52 4.36 -15.18
C ASP A 587 26.73 3.97 -16.43
N HIS A 588 26.21 2.74 -16.46
CA HIS A 588 25.37 2.23 -17.55
C HIS A 588 24.09 3.06 -17.70
N TYR A 589 23.32 3.26 -16.64
CA TYR A 589 22.06 4.00 -16.72
C TYR A 589 22.28 5.50 -16.99
N THR A 590 23.38 6.10 -16.53
CA THR A 590 23.78 7.45 -16.91
C THR A 590 23.91 7.55 -18.43
N GLN A 591 24.63 6.62 -19.06
CA GLN A 591 24.81 6.59 -20.51
C GLN A 591 23.48 6.35 -21.24
N VAL A 592 22.67 5.40 -20.77
CA VAL A 592 21.35 5.11 -21.36
C VAL A 592 20.46 6.37 -21.33
N VAL A 593 20.35 7.03 -20.18
CA VAL A 593 19.51 8.23 -20.03
C VAL A 593 20.04 9.37 -20.90
N GLN A 594 21.35 9.59 -20.94
CA GLN A 594 21.96 10.59 -21.83
C GLN A 594 21.67 10.32 -23.30
N GLY A 595 21.69 9.04 -23.72
CA GLY A 595 21.40 8.59 -25.07
C GLY A 595 19.93 8.65 -25.48
N ILE A 596 18.98 8.82 -24.54
CA ILE A 596 17.56 9.03 -24.88
C ILE A 596 17.41 10.35 -25.64
N ALA A 597 17.11 10.26 -26.93
CA ALA A 597 16.75 11.41 -27.75
C ALA A 597 15.29 11.78 -27.49
N VAL A 598 15.05 12.99 -26.97
CA VAL A 598 13.70 13.56 -26.90
C VAL A 598 13.39 14.13 -28.28
N PRO A 599 12.38 13.63 -29.01
CA PRO A 599 12.07 14.15 -30.34
C PRO A 599 11.77 15.65 -30.31
N GLN A 600 12.14 16.37 -31.37
CA GLN A 600 11.85 17.80 -31.47
C GLN A 600 10.39 18.03 -31.84
N VAL A 601 9.85 19.18 -31.41
CA VAL A 601 8.49 19.61 -31.79
C VAL A 601 8.45 19.76 -33.31
N VAL A 602 7.52 19.04 -33.94
CA VAL A 602 7.16 19.28 -35.33
C VAL A 602 6.32 20.55 -35.33
N VAL A 603 6.93 21.68 -35.71
CA VAL A 603 6.18 22.91 -35.97
C VAL A 603 5.47 22.69 -37.30
N ALA A 604 4.14 22.51 -37.24
CA ALA A 604 3.28 22.45 -38.41
C ALA A 604 3.19 23.83 -39.08
#